data_AF-A0A663MKR8-F1
#
_entry.id   AF-A0A663MKR8-F1
#
_cell.length_a   1.000
_cell.length_b   1.000
_cell.length_c   1.000
_cell.angle_alpha   90.00
_cell.angle_beta   90.00
_cell.angle_gamma   90.00
#
_symmetry.space_group_name_H-M   'P 1'
#
loop_
_entity.id
_entity.type
_entity.pdbx_description
1 polymer ?
#
loop_
_entity_poly.entity_id
_entity_poly.type
_entity_poly.pdbx_seq_one_letter_code
_entity_poly.pdbx_strand_id
1 'polypeptide(L)' 'FWFLAGASEKDIVYSGLAYTMEQSAKQIMTVAARYNLGLDQRTAAYLCALEKVFTVYNEAGFTY' A
#
# COMPACT_ATOMS: atom_id res chain seq x y z
N PHE A 1 -14.14 18.86 18.34
CA PHE A 1 -14.41 18.60 19.76
C PHE A 1 -14.60 17.10 20.11
N TRP A 2 -14.17 16.12 19.28
CA TRP A 2 -14.30 14.68 19.63
C TRP A 2 -12.97 13.90 19.79
N PHE A 3 -11.80 14.56 19.74
CA PHE A 3 -10.50 13.91 19.96
C PHE A 3 -9.96 14.04 21.39
N LEU A 4 -10.78 14.48 22.37
CA LEU A 4 -10.27 14.75 23.73
C LEU A 4 -10.07 13.48 24.58
N ALA A 5 -10.71 12.38 24.22
CA ALA A 5 -10.37 11.03 24.67
C ALA A 5 -9.71 10.33 23.48
N GLY A 6 -8.48 9.85 23.63
CA GLY A 6 -7.73 9.23 22.54
C GLY A 6 -8.54 8.15 21.80
N ALA A 7 -8.17 7.89 20.54
CA ALA A 7 -8.83 6.89 19.71
C ALA A 7 -8.89 5.54 20.46
N SER A 8 -10.08 4.96 20.58
CA SER A 8 -10.24 3.61 21.12
C SER A 8 -9.53 2.61 20.21
N GLU A 9 -9.11 1.45 20.72
CA GLU A 9 -8.52 0.38 19.91
C GLU A 9 -9.39 0.06 18.69
N LYS A 10 -10.71 0.03 18.87
CA LYS A 10 -11.67 -0.15 17.78
C LYS A 10 -11.51 0.96 16.72
N ASP A 11 -11.46 2.21 17.12
CA ASP A 11 -11.34 3.35 16.20
C ASP A 11 -10.00 3.34 15.46
N ILE A 12 -8.92 2.92 16.13
CA ILE A 12 -7.59 2.74 15.53
C ILE A 12 -7.63 1.63 14.48
N VAL A 13 -8.26 0.49 14.79
CA VAL A 13 -8.38 -0.62 13.83
C VAL A 13 -9.19 -0.22 12.61
N TYR A 14 -10.35 0.45 12.80
CA TYR A 14 -11.18 0.90 11.68
C TYR A 14 -10.47 1.96 10.82
N SER A 15 -9.88 2.98 11.46
CA SER A 15 -9.18 4.06 10.75
C SER A 15 -7.90 3.55 10.08
N GLY A 16 -7.14 2.68 10.75
CA GLY A 16 -5.93 2.05 10.19
C GLY A 16 -6.23 1.16 9.00
N LEU A 17 -7.26 0.31 9.10
CA LEU A 17 -7.68 -0.54 7.99
C LEU A 17 -8.13 0.29 6.78
N ALA A 18 -9.01 1.28 7.01
CA ALA A 18 -9.49 2.16 5.94
C ALA A 18 -8.32 2.90 5.27
N TYR A 19 -7.40 3.44 6.08
CA TYR A 19 -6.23 4.15 5.59
C TYR A 19 -5.31 3.24 4.74
N THR A 20 -4.97 2.05 5.23
CA THR A 20 -4.08 1.13 4.50
C THR A 20 -4.72 0.61 3.22
N MET A 21 -6.02 0.34 3.22
CA MET A 21 -6.74 -0.10 2.03
C MET A 21 -6.82 1.00 0.97
N GLU A 22 -7.15 2.23 1.38
CA GLU A 22 -7.19 3.38 0.46
C GLU A 22 -5.80 3.65 -0.14
N GLN A 23 -4.76 3.63 0.69
CA GLN A 23 -3.39 3.85 0.23
C GLN A 23 -2.94 2.75 -0.73
N SER A 24 -3.25 1.48 -0.44
CA SER A 24 -2.91 0.35 -1.31
C SER A 24 -3.65 0.42 -2.64
N ALA A 25 -4.93 0.79 -2.64
CA ALA A 25 -5.71 0.98 -3.87
C ALA A 25 -5.12 2.09 -4.74
N LYS A 26 -4.75 3.24 -4.16
CA LYS A 26 -4.10 4.35 -4.89
C LYS A 26 -2.77 3.93 -5.52
N GLN A 27 -1.97 3.13 -4.82
CA GLN A 27 -0.72 2.59 -5.35
C GLN A 27 -0.96 1.68 -6.55
N ILE A 28 -1.91 0.74 -6.45
CA ILE A 28 -2.25 -0.17 -7.54
C ILE A 28 -2.78 0.60 -8.76
N MET A 29 -3.65 1.60 -8.55
CA MET A 29 -4.17 2.44 -9.64
C MET A 29 -3.07 3.25 -10.31
N THR A 30 -2.13 3.79 -9.54
CA THR A 30 -0.97 4.53 -10.07
C THR A 30 -0.07 3.62 -10.92
N VAL A 31 0.23 2.41 -10.44
CA VAL A 31 1.01 1.42 -11.18
C VAL A 31 0.25 0.97 -12.44
N ALA A 32 -1.05 0.72 -12.34
CA ALA A 32 -1.90 0.35 -13.47
C ALA A 32 -1.88 1.43 -14.56
N ALA A 33 -1.95 2.71 -14.17
CA ALA A 33 -1.85 3.84 -15.09
C ALA A 33 -0.45 3.98 -15.70
N ARG A 34 0.61 3.82 -14.89
CA ARG A 34 2.01 3.94 -15.33
C ARG A 34 2.40 2.91 -16.40
N TYR A 35 1.91 1.68 -16.26
CA TYR A 35 2.17 0.58 -17.20
C TYR A 35 1.04 0.37 -18.21
N ASN A 36 0.05 1.28 -18.24
CA ASN A 36 -1.11 1.25 -19.13
C ASN A 36 -1.86 -0.10 -19.13
N LEU A 37 -1.98 -0.71 -17.94
CA LEU A 37 -2.61 -2.01 -17.70
C LEU A 37 -4.15 -1.95 -17.74
N GLY A 38 -4.74 -0.75 -17.83
CA GLY A 38 -6.18 -0.57 -17.87
C GLY A 38 -6.87 -1.16 -16.63
N LEU A 39 -7.64 -2.23 -16.82
CA LEU A 39 -8.40 -2.92 -15.77
C LEU A 39 -7.64 -4.10 -15.14
N ASP A 40 -6.40 -4.38 -15.57
CA ASP A 40 -5.59 -5.48 -15.05
C ASP A 40 -4.93 -5.14 -13.70
N GLN A 41 -5.78 -4.97 -12.68
CA GLN A 41 -5.38 -4.66 -11.30
C GLN A 41 -4.54 -5.79 -10.69
N ARG A 42 -4.73 -7.04 -11.12
CA ARG A 42 -3.94 -8.19 -10.64
C ARG A 42 -2.45 -8.01 -10.97
N THR A 43 -2.15 -7.69 -12.22
CA THR A 43 -0.76 -7.48 -12.68
C THR A 43 -0.16 -6.24 -12.03
N ALA A 44 -0.94 -5.16 -11.90
CA ALA A 44 -0.50 -3.95 -11.19
C ALA A 44 -0.19 -4.20 -9.71
N ALA A 45 -0.99 -5.03 -9.03
CA ALA A 45 -0.74 -5.41 -7.64
C ALA A 45 0.55 -6.23 -7.49
N TYR A 46 0.80 -7.19 -8.38
CA TYR A 46 2.05 -7.94 -8.39
C TYR A 46 3.27 -7.05 -8.65
N LEU A 47 3.17 -6.10 -9.58
CA LEU A 47 4.24 -5.12 -9.82
C LEU A 47 4.53 -4.29 -8.57
N CYS A 48 3.49 -3.78 -7.91
CA CYS A 48 3.64 -3.00 -6.69
C CYS A 48 4.30 -3.81 -5.57
N ALA A 49 3.98 -5.10 -5.45
CA ALA A 49 4.64 -6.00 -4.50
C ALA A 49 6.12 -6.25 -4.87
N LEU A 50 6.40 -6.50 -6.16
CA LEU A 50 7.76 -6.70 -6.66
C LEU A 50 8.64 -5.48 -6.46
N GLU A 51 8.14 -4.26 -6.72
CA GLU A 51 8.89 -3.02 -6.47
C GLU A 51 9.29 -2.92 -5.00
N LYS A 52 8.36 -3.16 -4.07
CA LYS A 52 8.65 -3.10 -2.62
C LYS A 52 9.70 -4.12 -2.20
N VAL A 53 9.57 -5.36 -2.66
CA VAL A 53 10.53 -6.43 -2.35
C VAL A 53 11.89 -6.14 -2.96
N PHE A 54 11.92 -5.69 -4.23
CA PHE A 54 13.14 -5.35 -4.93
C PHE A 54 13.88 -4.20 -4.27
N THR A 55 13.19 -3.16 -3.80
CA THR A 55 13.82 -2.05 -3.06
C THR A 55 14.57 -2.56 -1.84
N VAL A 56 13.96 -3.45 -1.05
CA VAL A 56 14.62 -4.04 0.13
C VAL A 56 15.87 -4.83 -0.28
N TYR A 57 15.78 -5.67 -1.30
CA TYR A 57 16.94 -6.44 -1.77
C TYR A 57 18.06 -5.56 -2.34
N ASN A 58 17.71 -4.50 -3.06
CA ASN A 58 18.64 -3.55 -3.64
C ASN A 58 19.35 -2.72 -2.57
N GLU A 59 18.63 -2.28 -1.53
CA GLU A 59 19.20 -1.56 -0.39
C GLU A 59 20.08 -2.46 0.49
N ALA A 60 19.70 -3.73 0.65
CA ALA A 60 20.47 -4.73 1.40
C ALA A 60 21.69 -5.28 0.62
N GLY A 61 21.93 -4.83 -0.62
CA GLY A 61 23.11 -5.21 -1.39
C GLY A 61 23.11 -6.63 -1.96
N PHE A 62 21.94 -7.30 -2.00
CA PHE A 62 21.81 -8.72 -2.43
C PHE A 62 22.75 -9.70 -1.70
N THR A 63 23.27 -9.33 -0.52
CA THR A 63 24.19 -10.14 0.28
C THR A 63 23.58 -10.46 1.64
N TYR A 64 23.80 -11.68 2.13
CA TYR A 64 23.48 -12.11 3.49
C TYR A 64 24.55 -11.64 4.47
#